data_AF-A0A416LSH8-F1
#
_entry.id   AF-A0A416LSH8-F1
#
_cell.length_a   1.000
_cell.length_b   1.000
_cell.length_c   1.000
_cell.angle_alpha   90.00
_cell.angle_beta   90.00
_cell.angle_gamma   90.00
#
_symmetry.space_group_name_H-M   'P 1'
#
loop_
_entity.id
_entity.type
_entity.pdbx_description
1 polymer ?
#
loop_
_entity_poly.entity_id
_entity_poly.type
_entity_poly.pdbx_seq_one_letter_code
_entity_poly.pdbx_strand_id
1 'polypeptide(L)'
;MSREEFLTELRKALQGRVSQQAVNDNLRYYEEYILTESHKGKTEAEVIAELGNPRLLAKSIIDAENATAEKTTAEPQKGMDGQETASGEYSFKKIKIRIWLILAAVFLFVILLIILLAQVVAFLLPVLLPVAIIFFLFIAMGMNKRF
;
A
#
# COMPACT_ATOMS: atom_id res chain seq x y z
N MET A 1 19.24 -19.18 12.25
CA MET A 1 20.01 -19.29 10.99
C MET A 1 20.44 -17.90 10.57
N SER A 2 21.53 -17.81 9.82
CA SER A 2 22.03 -16.55 9.29
C SER A 2 21.24 -16.10 8.05
N ARG A 3 21.37 -14.83 7.69
CA ARG A 3 20.84 -14.28 6.43
C ARG A 3 21.32 -15.08 5.22
N GLU A 4 22.61 -15.41 5.18
CA GLU A 4 23.21 -16.15 4.07
C GLU A 4 22.65 -17.57 3.95
N GLU A 5 22.45 -18.26 5.07
CA GLU A 5 21.82 -19.58 5.11
C GLU A 5 20.37 -19.52 4.59
N PHE A 6 19.60 -18.52 5.02
CA PHE A 6 18.22 -18.32 4.56
C PHE A 6 18.14 -18.12 3.06
N LEU A 7 18.92 -17.18 2.53
CA LEU A 7 18.93 -16.85 1.11
C LEU A 7 19.46 -18.02 0.27
N THR A 8 20.42 -18.79 0.81
CA THR A 8 20.92 -20.00 0.15
C THR A 8 19.85 -21.09 0.04
N GLU A 9 19.11 -21.36 1.12
CA GLU A 9 18.02 -22.34 1.10
C GLU A 9 16.85 -21.86 0.24
N LEU A 10 16.53 -20.57 0.26
CA LEU A 10 15.52 -19.97 -0.62
C LEU A 10 15.92 -20.13 -2.09
N ARG A 11 17.18 -19.81 -2.45
CA ARG A 11 17.71 -20.00 -3.81
C ARG A 11 17.58 -21.44 -4.25
N LYS A 12 18.04 -22.40 -3.45
CA LYS A 12 17.98 -23.84 -3.76
C LYS A 12 16.54 -24.30 -4.00
N ALA A 13 15.59 -23.81 -3.20
CA ALA A 13 14.20 -24.20 -3.31
C ALA A 13 13.51 -23.61 -4.56
N LEU A 14 13.91 -22.42 -5.00
CA LEU A 14 13.40 -21.77 -6.21
C LEU A 14 14.07 -22.26 -7.49
N GLN A 15 15.33 -22.69 -7.41
CA GLN A 15 16.13 -23.07 -8.58
C GLN A 15 15.50 -24.23 -9.34
N GLY A 16 15.35 -24.06 -10.66
CA GLY A 16 14.72 -25.06 -11.53
C GLY A 16 13.21 -25.19 -11.39
N ARG A 17 12.57 -24.41 -10.50
CA ARG A 17 11.11 -24.34 -10.33
C ARG A 17 10.52 -23.04 -10.88
N VAL A 18 11.29 -21.96 -10.86
CA VAL A 18 10.94 -20.67 -11.46
C VAL A 18 12.05 -20.19 -12.40
N SER A 19 11.78 -19.12 -13.15
CA SER A 19 12.78 -18.52 -14.05
C SER A 19 13.99 -17.98 -13.28
N GLN A 20 15.17 -17.97 -13.90
CA GLN A 20 16.38 -17.44 -13.26
C GLN A 20 16.25 -15.97 -12.86
N GLN A 21 15.47 -15.20 -13.62
CA GLN A 21 15.15 -13.82 -13.27
C GLN A 21 14.32 -13.76 -11.98
N ALA A 22 13.26 -14.57 -11.88
CA ALA A 22 12.44 -14.65 -10.68
C ALA A 22 13.25 -15.08 -9.44
N VAL A 23 14.20 -16.01 -9.58
CA VAL A 23 15.12 -16.39 -8.50
C VAL A 23 15.90 -15.17 -8.00
N ASN A 24 16.55 -14.43 -8.91
CA ASN A 24 17.38 -13.29 -8.55
C ASN A 24 16.56 -12.14 -7.93
N ASP A 25 15.38 -11.87 -8.48
CA ASP A 25 14.49 -10.82 -7.98
C ASP A 25 14.00 -11.12 -6.57
N ASN A 26 13.58 -12.37 -6.31
CA ASN A 26 13.16 -12.77 -4.97
C ASN A 26 14.32 -12.70 -3.96
N LEU A 27 15.51 -13.19 -4.33
CA LEU A 27 16.67 -13.14 -3.43
C LEU A 27 17.04 -11.72 -3.04
N ARG A 28 17.10 -10.81 -4.03
CA ARG A 28 17.37 -9.39 -3.81
C ARG A 28 16.31 -8.76 -2.90
N TYR A 29 15.03 -9.06 -3.15
CA TYR A 29 13.94 -8.53 -2.34
C TYR A 29 14.06 -8.92 -0.86
N TYR A 30 14.29 -10.22 -0.56
CA TYR A 30 14.41 -10.66 0.82
C TYR A 30 15.72 -10.20 1.48
N GLU A 31 16.82 -10.10 0.72
CA GLU A 31 18.06 -9.51 1.22
C GLU A 31 17.86 -8.05 1.65
N GLU A 32 17.25 -7.23 0.78
CA GLU A 32 16.96 -5.83 1.06
C GLU A 32 15.99 -5.67 2.23
N TYR A 33 14.97 -6.54 2.32
CA TYR A 33 14.04 -6.54 3.44
C TYR A 33 14.74 -6.84 4.77
N ILE A 34 15.58 -7.87 4.82
CA ILE A 34 16.32 -8.23 6.04
C ILE A 34 17.25 -7.09 6.45
N LEU A 35 17.95 -6.47 5.51
CA LEU A 35 18.80 -5.32 5.78
C LEU A 35 18.00 -4.13 6.32
N THR A 36 16.88 -3.80 5.66
CA THR A 36 16.03 -2.67 6.03
C THR A 36 15.44 -2.85 7.43
N GLU A 37 14.95 -4.03 7.76
CA GLU A 37 14.43 -4.32 9.11
C GLU A 37 15.54 -4.33 10.16
N SER A 38 16.74 -4.78 9.79
CA SER A 38 17.90 -4.73 10.69
C SER A 38 18.33 -3.29 10.99
N HIS A 39 18.26 -2.39 10.00
CA HIS A 39 18.48 -0.96 10.20
C HIS A 39 17.47 -0.29 11.12
N LYS A 40 16.28 -0.89 11.32
CA LYS A 40 15.26 -0.41 12.26
C LYS A 40 15.50 -0.89 13.69
N GLY A 41 16.58 -1.63 13.94
CA GLY A 41 16.99 -2.09 15.27
C GLY A 41 16.61 -3.54 15.59
N LYS A 42 15.99 -4.27 14.65
CA LYS A 42 15.83 -5.73 14.78
C LYS A 42 17.15 -6.44 14.47
N THR A 43 17.37 -7.62 15.04
CA THR A 43 18.49 -8.48 14.62
C THR A 43 18.12 -9.26 13.37
N GLU A 44 19.10 -9.63 12.54
CA GLU A 44 18.85 -10.46 11.35
C GLU A 44 18.10 -11.76 11.71
N ALA A 45 18.46 -12.38 12.84
CA ALA A 45 17.84 -13.61 13.32
C ALA A 45 16.35 -13.43 13.67
N GLU A 46 15.96 -12.30 14.25
CA GLU A 46 14.56 -11.99 14.55
C GLU A 46 13.75 -11.77 13.27
N VAL A 47 14.30 -11.00 12.32
CA VAL A 47 13.64 -10.76 11.03
C VAL A 47 13.46 -12.07 10.27
N ILE A 48 14.46 -12.93 10.29
CA ILE A 48 14.39 -14.24 9.66
C ILE A 48 13.37 -15.15 10.35
N ALA A 49 13.29 -15.11 11.68
CA ALA A 49 12.27 -15.85 12.42
C ALA A 49 10.85 -15.37 12.08
N GLU A 50 10.67 -14.07 11.87
CA GLU A 50 9.42 -13.45 11.42
C GLU A 50 9.06 -13.86 9.98
N LEU A 51 10.04 -13.94 9.07
CA LEU A 51 9.87 -14.46 7.71
C LEU A 51 9.55 -15.97 7.69
N GLY A 52 10.04 -16.72 8.67
CA GLY A 52 9.80 -18.14 8.82
C GLY A 52 10.66 -19.03 7.90
N ASN A 53 10.09 -20.16 7.47
CA ASN A 53 10.87 -21.18 6.76
C ASN A 53 11.09 -20.82 5.28
N PRO A 54 12.35 -20.76 4.78
CA PRO A 54 12.66 -20.38 3.40
C PRO A 54 12.00 -21.29 2.36
N ARG A 55 11.80 -22.58 2.67
CA ARG A 55 11.16 -23.54 1.75
C ARG A 55 9.67 -23.31 1.61
N LEU A 56 8.99 -22.88 2.67
CA LEU A 56 7.57 -22.54 2.61
C LEU A 56 7.37 -21.24 1.82
N LEU A 57 8.24 -20.26 2.03
CA LEU A 57 8.28 -19.04 1.22
C LEU A 57 8.51 -19.37 -0.26
N ALA A 58 9.50 -20.21 -0.57
CA ALA A 58 9.75 -20.67 -1.93
C ALA A 58 8.53 -21.33 -2.54
N LYS A 59 7.82 -22.17 -1.79
CA LYS A 59 6.59 -22.83 -2.25
C LYS A 59 5.51 -21.80 -2.62
N SER A 60 5.26 -20.80 -1.79
CA SER A 60 4.30 -19.73 -2.11
C SER A 60 4.67 -18.94 -3.36
N ILE A 61 5.97 -18.67 -3.56
CA ILE A 61 6.48 -17.98 -4.76
C ILE A 61 6.27 -18.85 -6.01
N ILE A 62 6.60 -20.14 -5.94
CA ILE A 62 6.42 -21.09 -7.04
C ILE A 62 4.93 -21.22 -7.38
N ASP A 63 4.06 -21.37 -6.38
CA ASP A 63 2.62 -21.49 -6.56
C ASP A 63 2.06 -20.21 -7.24
N ALA A 64 2.56 -19.04 -6.88
CA ALA A 64 2.20 -17.77 -7.52
C ALA A 64 2.71 -17.65 -8.97
N GLU A 65 3.96 -18.02 -9.24
CA GLU A 65 4.58 -17.98 -10.58
C GLU A 65 3.95 -19.00 -11.54
N ASN A 66 3.57 -20.17 -11.05
CA ASN A 66 2.87 -21.17 -11.86
C ASN A 66 1.44 -20.72 -12.20
N ALA A 67 0.75 -20.08 -11.26
CA ALA A 67 -0.59 -19.54 -11.51
C ALA A 67 -0.61 -18.41 -12.56
N THR A 68 0.47 -17.62 -12.67
CA THR A 68 0.65 -16.65 -13.75
C THR A 68 1.04 -17.30 -15.07
N ALA A 69 1.85 -18.37 -15.05
CA ALA A 69 2.20 -19.14 -16.24
C ALA A 69 0.98 -19.86 -16.86
N GLU A 70 0.16 -20.54 -16.06
CA GLU A 70 -1.03 -21.27 -16.56
C GLU A 70 -2.06 -20.35 -17.21
N LYS A 71 -2.25 -19.14 -16.69
CA LYS A 71 -3.11 -18.12 -17.32
C LYS A 71 -2.59 -17.62 -18.66
N THR A 72 -1.30 -17.79 -18.94
CA THR A 72 -0.66 -17.36 -20.18
C THR A 72 -0.68 -18.46 -21.25
N THR A 73 -0.84 -19.73 -20.85
CA THR A 73 -0.81 -20.89 -21.76
C THR A 73 -2.20 -21.44 -22.12
N ALA A 74 -3.24 -21.13 -21.34
CA ALA A 74 -4.61 -21.59 -21.60
C ALA A 74 -5.40 -20.66 -22.56
N GLU A 75 -4.98 -20.57 -23.82
CA GLU A 75 -5.86 -20.15 -24.92
C GLU A 75 -5.64 -21.04 -26.17
N PRO A 76 -6.67 -21.79 -26.60
CA PRO A 76 -6.94 -21.93 -28.01
C PRO A 76 -8.44 -21.73 -28.36
N GLN A 77 -8.73 -20.57 -28.97
CA GLN A 77 -9.46 -20.39 -30.23
C GLN A 77 -10.83 -21.09 -30.45
N LYS A 78 -11.94 -20.32 -30.43
CA LYS A 78 -12.91 -20.22 -31.56
C LYS A 78 -14.04 -19.20 -31.29
N GLY A 79 -14.21 -18.22 -32.18
CA GLY A 79 -15.38 -17.32 -32.20
C GLY A 79 -15.07 -15.99 -32.89
N MET A 80 -15.32 -15.95 -34.19
CA MET A 80 -15.11 -14.84 -35.13
C MET A 80 -15.86 -13.56 -34.67
N ASP A 81 -15.18 -12.41 -34.69
CA ASP A 81 -15.61 -11.17 -35.40
C ASP A 81 -14.80 -9.95 -34.91
N GLY A 82 -14.18 -9.25 -35.86
CA GLY A 82 -13.93 -7.80 -35.73
C GLY A 82 -12.64 -7.32 -35.07
N GLN A 83 -11.54 -7.37 -35.82
CA GLN A 83 -10.59 -6.26 -36.06
C GLN A 83 -9.70 -5.72 -34.90
N GLU A 84 -8.40 -6.03 -35.09
CA GLU A 84 -7.20 -5.19 -34.86
C GLU A 84 -6.74 -4.82 -33.43
N THR A 85 -5.94 -5.75 -32.89
CA THR A 85 -4.57 -5.53 -32.38
C THR A 85 -4.25 -4.23 -31.66
N ALA A 86 -4.21 -4.30 -30.33
CA ALA A 86 -3.13 -3.68 -29.55
C ALA A 86 -2.89 -4.48 -28.26
N SER A 87 -1.79 -5.26 -28.29
CA SER A 87 -0.87 -5.56 -27.19
C SER A 87 -1.43 -5.98 -25.83
N GLY A 88 -0.97 -7.14 -25.35
CA GLY A 88 -1.29 -7.76 -24.06
C GLY A 88 -0.89 -6.94 -22.82
N GLU A 89 -1.63 -5.85 -22.58
CA GLU A 89 -1.49 -4.94 -21.45
C GLU A 89 -2.82 -4.80 -20.68
N TYR A 90 -3.70 -5.78 -20.82
CA TYR A 90 -5.08 -5.71 -20.31
C TYR A 90 -5.31 -6.44 -18.97
N SER A 91 -4.34 -7.22 -18.48
CA SER A 91 -4.48 -7.94 -17.20
C SER A 91 -3.81 -7.23 -16.02
N PHE A 92 -2.69 -6.53 -16.22
CA PHE A 92 -2.06 -5.71 -15.17
C PHE A 92 -2.76 -4.37 -14.95
N LYS A 93 -3.38 -3.78 -15.99
CA LYS A 93 -4.16 -2.53 -15.85
C LYS A 93 -5.37 -2.70 -14.93
N LYS A 94 -6.07 -3.84 -14.96
CA LYS A 94 -7.28 -4.05 -14.13
C LYS A 94 -6.97 -4.10 -12.63
N ILE A 95 -5.86 -4.73 -12.22
CA ILE A 95 -5.44 -4.77 -10.82
C ILE A 95 -4.91 -3.41 -10.37
N LYS A 96 -4.07 -2.77 -11.19
CA LYS A 96 -3.54 -1.43 -10.91
C LYS A 96 -4.65 -0.37 -10.84
N ILE A 97 -5.69 -0.47 -11.68
CA ILE A 97 -6.89 0.38 -11.66
C ILE A 97 -7.70 0.19 -10.37
N ARG A 98 -7.92 -1.05 -9.91
CA ARG A 98 -8.62 -1.29 -8.64
C ARG A 98 -7.86 -0.71 -7.46
N ILE A 99 -6.55 -0.84 -7.43
CA ILE A 99 -5.70 -0.27 -6.37
C ILE A 99 -5.71 1.26 -6.43
N TRP A 100 -5.61 1.85 -7.63
CA TRP A 100 -5.71 3.31 -7.81
C TRP A 100 -7.10 3.86 -7.44
N LEU A 101 -8.17 3.12 -7.73
CA LEU A 101 -9.54 3.50 -7.33
C LEU A 101 -9.71 3.46 -5.82
N ILE A 102 -9.18 2.46 -5.13
CA ILE A 102 -9.23 2.38 -3.67
C ILE A 102 -8.43 3.54 -3.07
N LEU A 103 -7.23 3.83 -3.59
CA LEU A 103 -6.40 4.93 -3.09
C LEU A 103 -7.05 6.30 -3.35
N ALA A 104 -7.65 6.50 -4.52
CA ALA A 104 -8.41 7.70 -4.86
C ALA A 104 -9.67 7.85 -3.99
N ALA A 105 -10.36 6.76 -3.69
CA ALA A 105 -11.54 6.77 -2.81
C ALA A 105 -11.17 7.12 -1.36
N VAL A 106 -10.06 6.57 -0.85
CA VAL A 106 -9.53 6.93 0.49
C VAL A 106 -9.12 8.39 0.54
N PHE A 107 -8.41 8.88 -0.49
CA PHE A 107 -8.00 10.27 -0.58
C PHE A 107 -9.22 11.22 -0.63
N LEU A 108 -10.24 10.88 -1.43
CA LEU A 108 -11.51 11.61 -1.49
C LEU A 108 -12.20 11.65 -0.12
N PHE A 109 -12.21 10.52 0.61
CA PHE A 109 -12.80 10.43 1.94
C PHE A 109 -12.07 11.32 2.95
N VAL A 110 -10.74 11.37 2.90
CA VAL A 110 -9.94 12.27 3.76
C VAL A 110 -10.23 13.74 3.44
N ILE A 111 -10.31 14.12 2.16
CA ILE A 111 -10.71 15.48 1.76
C ILE A 111 -12.09 15.81 2.31
N LEU A 112 -13.05 14.89 2.20
CA LEU A 112 -14.41 15.08 2.71
C LEU A 112 -14.42 15.30 4.23
N LEU A 113 -13.59 14.57 5.00
CA LEU A 113 -13.41 14.80 6.43
C LEU A 113 -12.83 16.19 6.73
N ILE A 114 -11.83 16.64 5.97
CA ILE A 114 -11.25 17.99 6.13
C ILE A 114 -12.31 19.07 5.85
N ILE A 115 -13.14 18.89 4.82
CA ILE A 115 -14.23 19.82 4.50
C ILE A 115 -15.26 19.85 5.64
N LEU A 116 -15.63 18.69 6.21
CA LEU A 116 -16.54 18.65 7.37
C LEU A 116 -15.97 19.40 8.57
N LEU A 117 -14.69 19.22 8.89
CA LEU A 117 -14.02 19.95 9.96
C LEU A 117 -13.96 21.45 9.68
N ALA A 118 -13.62 21.83 8.45
CA ALA A 118 -13.59 23.23 8.01
C ALA A 118 -14.99 23.87 8.08
N GLN A 119 -16.04 23.12 7.75
CA GLN A 119 -17.41 23.58 7.80
C GLN A 119 -17.89 23.79 9.25
N VAL A 120 -17.45 22.96 10.20
CA VAL A 120 -17.70 23.20 11.64
C VAL A 120 -17.05 24.52 12.08
N VAL A 121 -15.79 24.77 11.71
CA VAL A 121 -15.10 26.03 12.05
C VAL A 121 -15.73 27.24 11.34
N ALA A 122 -16.06 27.10 10.06
CA ALA A 122 -16.67 28.15 9.25
C ALA A 122 -18.11 28.45 9.68
N PHE A 123 -18.86 27.47 10.21
CA PHE A 123 -20.16 27.67 10.83
C PHE A 123 -20.02 28.34 12.21
N LEU A 124 -18.93 28.07 12.93
CA LEU A 124 -18.67 28.71 14.21
C LEU A 124 -18.29 30.18 14.06
N LEU A 125 -17.60 30.57 12.98
CA LEU A 125 -17.15 31.95 12.75
C LEU A 125 -18.28 33.02 12.74
N PRO A 126 -19.40 32.86 12.00
CA PRO A 126 -20.50 33.82 12.01
C PRO A 126 -21.31 33.80 13.31
N VAL A 127 -21.23 32.75 14.13
CA VAL A 127 -21.81 32.69 15.48
C VAL A 127 -20.88 33.31 16.51
N LEU A 128 -19.57 33.13 16.36
CA LEU A 128 -18.54 33.67 17.24
C LEU A 128 -18.49 35.20 17.18
N LEU A 129 -18.72 35.79 15.99
CA LEU A 129 -18.67 37.22 15.76
C LEU A 129 -19.71 38.02 16.60
N PRO A 130 -21.03 37.69 16.59
CA PRO A 130 -22.00 38.34 17.45
C PRO A 130 -21.77 38.03 18.94
N VAL A 131 -21.35 36.80 19.29
CA VAL A 131 -21.03 36.45 20.68
C VAL A 131 -19.85 37.28 21.20
N ALA A 132 -18.80 37.46 20.40
CA ALA A 132 -17.66 38.31 20.73
C ALA A 132 -18.05 39.78 20.88
N ILE A 133 -18.95 40.29 20.04
CA ILE A 133 -19.49 41.66 20.19
C ILE A 133 -20.25 41.80 21.51
N ILE A 134 -21.14 40.86 21.85
CA ILE A 134 -21.88 40.89 23.12
C ILE A 134 -20.93 40.82 24.31
N PHE A 135 -19.93 39.94 24.25
CA PHE A 135 -18.91 39.81 25.29
C PHE A 135 -18.08 41.10 25.44
N PHE A 136 -17.66 41.71 24.33
CA PHE A 136 -16.93 42.97 24.33
C PHE A 136 -17.77 44.11 24.91
N LEU A 137 -19.07 44.20 24.59
CA LEU A 137 -19.98 45.18 25.18
C LEU A 137 -20.16 44.95 26.69
N PHE A 138 -20.25 43.70 27.14
CA PHE A 138 -20.33 43.37 28.56
C PHE A 138 -19.06 43.76 29.31
N ILE A 139 -17.88 43.49 28.73
CA ILE A 139 -16.59 43.92 29.28
C ILE A 139 -16.50 45.45 29.32
N ALA A 140 -16.82 46.13 28.22
CA ALA A 140 -16.75 47.59 28.13
C ALA A 140 -17.71 48.26 29.12
N MET A 141 -18.94 47.73 29.28
CA MET A 141 -19.90 48.22 30.26
C MET A 141 -19.48 47.88 31.71
N GLY A 142 -18.85 46.73 31.94
CA GLY A 142 -18.28 46.35 33.24
C GLY A 142 -17.07 47.21 33.63
N MET A 143 -16.25 47.60 32.67
CA MET A 143 -15.15 48.55 32.84
C MET A 143 -15.65 49.98 33.11
N ASN A 144 -16.75 50.39 32.48
CA ASN A 144 -17.35 51.72 32.68
C ASN A 144 -18.06 51.88 34.05
N LYS A 145 -18.29 50.79 34.79
CA LYS A 145 -18.80 50.83 36.18
C LYS A 145 -17.70 50.85 37.25
N ARG A 146 -16.42 50.86 36.85
CA ARG A 146 -15.25 50.89 37.75
C ARG A 146 -14.47 52.21 37.73
N PHE A 147 -15.04 53.25 37.13
CA PHE A 147 -14.58 54.63 37.27
C PHE A 147 -15.65 55.47 37.97
#